data_AF-C5M992-F1
#
_entry.id   AF-C5M992-F1
#
_cell.length_a   1.000
_cell.length_b   1.000
_cell.length_c   1.000
_cell.angle_alpha   90.00
_cell.angle_beta   90.00
_cell.angle_gamma   90.00
#
_symmetry.space_group_name_H-M   'P 1'
#
loop_
_entity.id
_entity.type
_entity.pdbx_description
1 polymer ?
#
loop_
_entity_poly.entity_id
_entity_poly.type
_entity_poly.pdbx_seq_one_letter_code
_entity_poly.pdbx_strand_id
1 'polypeptide(L)'
;MDRWCNFILLLLHICLFSDLINSFPVSDDDQIFIDERRTIKSIDSDIYSNLYTYAHLIDISYCISEINRIGEPFDCNLNCDKRFPNVSLVYQFYFDDSVTGYIATTKSNIFNYNQTIDRSKKTIIVSLRGTRSIFDTMADLKLDMIPYTNNGVKVPLCGHNCKVHRGFYDYYSRTLSLIHPYIAQELQSANEEEEDYELLILGHSLGGSVAYLLGLYYVDLGYDKITLVTMGQPLLGNRDFVEWGDRVLGSKYEAKHNDFKRKFLRVIHKNDVVATIPKDPNIFNHYYQFDNQIYLNCSEEDNRPTLQEVVDCSVGLNDQCIAKDFPVFSFARHNYLRIHITYFRRMGLCGMLG
;
A
#
# COMPACT_ATOMS: atom_id res chain seq x y z
N MET A 1 33.83 64.36 47.01
CA MET A 1 35.07 63.76 47.51
C MET A 1 34.93 62.25 47.42
N ASP A 2 35.32 61.71 46.27
CA ASP A 2 36.13 60.51 46.07
C ASP A 2 35.97 59.32 47.04
N ARG A 3 35.45 58.18 46.57
CA ARG A 3 36.26 57.07 46.01
C ARG A 3 35.41 55.83 45.70
N TRP A 4 35.77 55.22 44.59
CA TRP A 4 35.36 53.91 44.07
C TRP A 4 35.99 52.75 44.86
N CYS A 5 35.31 51.60 44.97
CA CYS A 5 35.78 50.27 44.48
C CYS A 5 34.89 49.09 44.96
N ASN A 6 34.43 48.27 43.98
CA ASN A 6 34.50 46.79 43.88
C ASN A 6 34.00 45.88 45.04
N PHE A 7 33.36 44.71 44.87
CA PHE A 7 32.84 43.88 43.77
C PHE A 7 32.13 42.66 44.44
N ILE A 8 31.09 42.09 43.80
CA ILE A 8 30.71 40.65 43.76
C ILE A 8 29.88 39.92 44.86
N LEU A 9 28.72 39.38 44.39
CA LEU A 9 27.97 38.12 44.66
C LEU A 9 27.53 37.73 46.08
N LEU A 10 26.46 36.99 46.36
CA LEU A 10 25.22 36.49 45.72
C LEU A 10 24.49 35.66 46.82
N LEU A 11 23.18 35.46 46.69
CA LEU A 11 22.33 34.43 47.31
C LEU A 11 21.59 34.80 48.61
N LEU A 12 20.32 35.16 48.40
CA LEU A 12 19.28 35.36 49.42
C LEU A 12 18.63 34.02 49.81
N HIS A 13 18.53 33.88 51.13
CA HIS A 13 17.83 32.94 52.00
C HIS A 13 16.54 32.30 51.45
N ILE A 14 16.43 30.96 51.49
CA ILE A 14 16.01 30.11 52.63
C ILE A 14 14.54 30.31 53.01
N CYS A 15 13.75 29.33 52.59
CA CYS A 15 12.37 29.07 52.98
C CYS A 15 12.23 28.80 54.49
N LEU A 16 11.22 29.43 55.09
CA LEU A 16 10.53 28.96 56.28
C LEU A 16 9.03 29.12 56.00
N PHE A 17 8.28 28.01 55.98
CA PHE A 17 7.17 27.75 56.89
C PHE A 17 6.45 26.45 56.50
N SER A 18 6.10 25.72 57.55
CA SER A 18 5.66 24.34 57.67
C SER A 18 4.18 24.10 57.35
N ASP A 19 3.94 22.89 56.85
CA ASP A 19 2.81 21.97 57.10
C ASP A 19 1.37 22.44 56.90
N LEU A 20 0.76 21.91 55.83
CA LEU A 20 -0.57 21.30 55.94
C LEU A 20 -0.60 20.01 55.11
N ILE A 21 -0.69 18.89 55.82
CA ILE A 21 -0.99 17.56 55.30
C ILE A 21 -2.43 17.58 54.82
N ASN A 22 -2.63 17.38 53.51
CA ASN A 22 -3.86 16.79 53.00
C ASN A 22 -3.46 15.58 52.15
N SER A 23 -3.70 14.40 52.73
CA SER A 23 -3.61 13.11 52.08
C SER A 23 -4.66 13.03 50.98
N PHE A 24 -4.25 13.29 49.74
CA PHE A 24 -5.00 12.88 48.56
C PHE A 24 -4.55 11.47 48.15
N PRO A 25 -5.48 10.59 47.76
CA PRO A 25 -5.16 9.20 47.44
C PRO A 25 -4.29 9.16 46.20
N VAL A 26 -3.26 8.32 46.23
CA VAL A 26 -2.50 7.90 45.05
C VAL A 26 -3.50 7.22 44.10
N SER A 27 -3.89 7.90 43.03
CA SER A 27 -4.48 7.23 41.87
C SER A 27 -3.32 6.65 41.06
N ASP A 28 -3.15 5.33 41.15
CA ASP A 28 -2.46 4.55 40.12
C ASP A 28 -3.24 4.74 38.81
N ASP A 29 -2.82 5.71 38.02
CA ASP A 29 -3.19 5.80 36.61
C ASP A 29 -1.90 6.09 35.84
N ASP A 30 -0.95 5.16 35.96
CA ASP A 30 0.13 4.98 34.98
C ASP A 30 -0.52 4.52 33.67
N GLN A 31 -1.22 5.43 32.99
CA GLN A 31 -1.47 5.28 31.57
C GLN A 31 -0.10 5.39 30.89
N ILE A 32 0.50 4.22 30.65
CA ILE A 32 1.66 4.09 29.77
C ILE A 32 1.26 4.75 28.45
N PHE A 33 1.78 5.94 28.19
CA PHE A 33 1.71 6.57 26.87
C PHE A 33 2.53 5.69 25.93
N ILE A 34 1.87 4.73 25.27
CA ILE A 34 2.48 3.94 24.21
C ILE A 34 2.69 4.90 23.03
N ASP A 35 3.94 5.24 22.74
CA ASP A 35 4.27 5.95 21.51
C ASP A 35 4.01 5.01 20.33
N GLU A 36 2.84 5.14 19.70
CA GLU A 36 2.41 4.32 18.56
C GLU A 36 3.43 4.36 17.40
N ARG A 37 4.30 5.38 17.33
CA ARG A 37 5.40 5.47 16.36
C ARG A 37 6.51 4.43 16.58
N ARG A 38 6.46 3.67 17.67
CA ARG A 38 7.43 2.60 17.98
C ARG A 38 6.80 1.21 18.00
N THR A 39 5.49 1.10 17.86
CA THR A 39 4.78 -0.18 17.97
C THR A 39 4.72 -0.87 16.61
N ILE A 40 5.33 -2.05 16.52
CA ILE A 40 5.18 -2.98 15.40
C ILE A 40 4.36 -4.18 15.85
N LYS A 41 3.51 -4.70 14.97
CA LYS A 41 2.75 -5.93 15.22
C LYS A 41 3.27 -7.05 14.34
N SER A 42 3.24 -8.27 14.85
CA SER A 42 3.41 -9.46 14.01
C SER A 42 2.25 -9.56 13.03
N ILE A 43 2.54 -9.93 11.79
CA ILE A 43 1.51 -10.17 10.78
C ILE A 43 0.80 -11.51 11.04
N ASP A 44 -0.48 -11.59 10.67
CA ASP A 44 -1.23 -12.82 10.62
C ASP A 44 -0.58 -13.84 9.65
N SER A 45 -0.55 -15.12 10.05
CA SER A 45 0.15 -16.17 9.31
C SER A 45 -0.46 -16.47 7.94
N ASP A 46 -1.79 -16.32 7.81
CA ASP A 46 -2.48 -16.54 6.53
C ASP A 46 -2.20 -15.38 5.60
N ILE A 47 -2.24 -14.14 6.11
CA ILE A 47 -1.83 -12.96 5.34
C ILE A 47 -0.40 -13.13 4.82
N TYR A 48 0.56 -13.45 5.70
CA TYR A 48 1.95 -13.68 5.30
C TYR A 48 2.07 -14.74 4.20
N SER A 49 1.40 -15.88 4.36
CA SER A 49 1.43 -16.97 3.37
C SER A 49 0.84 -16.54 2.02
N ASN A 50 -0.18 -15.68 2.06
CA ASN A 50 -0.88 -15.18 0.88
C ASN A 50 -0.07 -14.11 0.11
N LEU A 51 0.84 -13.38 0.77
CA LEU A 51 1.65 -12.33 0.15
C LEU A 51 2.47 -12.85 -1.05
N TYR A 52 3.00 -14.08 -0.98
CA TYR A 52 3.69 -14.70 -2.12
C TYR A 52 2.77 -14.91 -3.33
N THR A 53 1.52 -15.32 -3.10
CA THR A 53 0.53 -15.50 -4.16
C THR A 53 0.16 -14.16 -4.80
N TYR A 54 -0.07 -13.12 -4.00
CA TYR A 54 -0.31 -11.76 -4.52
C TYR A 54 0.87 -11.26 -5.33
N ALA A 55 2.10 -11.46 -4.84
CA ALA A 55 3.31 -11.10 -5.58
C ALA A 55 3.41 -11.83 -6.93
N HIS A 56 3.04 -13.12 -6.99
CA HIS A 56 3.05 -13.87 -8.25
C HIS A 56 2.01 -13.34 -9.23
N LEU A 57 0.77 -13.08 -8.77
CA LEU A 57 -0.28 -12.51 -9.62
C LEU A 57 0.08 -11.11 -10.17
N ILE A 58 0.79 -10.30 -9.37
CA ILE A 58 1.36 -9.02 -9.80
C ILE A 58 2.45 -9.21 -10.85
N ASP A 59 3.39 -10.14 -10.62
CA ASP A 59 4.51 -10.41 -11.53
C ASP A 59 4.03 -10.90 -12.91
N ILE A 60 2.89 -11.60 -12.97
CA ILE A 60 2.26 -12.02 -14.23
C ILE A 60 1.87 -10.82 -15.10
N SER A 61 1.51 -9.67 -14.53
CA SER A 61 1.21 -8.46 -15.32
C SER A 61 2.44 -7.97 -16.09
N TYR A 62 3.65 -8.34 -15.68
CA TYR A 62 4.88 -8.07 -16.43
C TYR A 62 5.06 -8.97 -17.65
N CYS A 63 4.32 -10.07 -17.78
CA CYS A 63 4.35 -10.88 -19.00
C CYS A 63 3.69 -10.18 -20.20
N ILE A 64 2.87 -9.16 -19.97
CA ILE A 64 2.19 -8.41 -21.02
C ILE A 64 3.12 -7.30 -21.51
N SER A 65 3.33 -7.21 -22.83
CA SER A 65 4.03 -6.11 -23.50
C SER A 65 3.34 -5.78 -24.83
N GLU A 66 3.93 -4.93 -25.64
CA GLU A 66 3.48 -4.69 -27.01
C GLU A 66 3.38 -6.00 -27.82
N ILE A 67 4.32 -6.93 -27.61
CA ILE A 67 4.44 -8.18 -28.38
C ILE A 67 4.06 -9.44 -27.58
N ASN A 68 4.18 -9.41 -26.24
CA ASN A 68 3.89 -10.56 -25.39
C ASN A 68 2.52 -10.42 -24.73
N ARG A 69 1.81 -11.55 -24.63
CA ARG A 69 0.45 -11.63 -24.06
C ARG A 69 0.35 -12.87 -23.17
N ILE A 70 -0.60 -12.84 -22.24
CA ILE A 70 -1.05 -14.03 -21.50
C ILE A 70 -1.90 -14.86 -22.47
N GLY A 71 -1.59 -16.14 -22.61
CA GLY A 71 -2.36 -17.09 -23.41
C GLY A 71 -3.62 -17.57 -22.67
N GLU A 72 -4.64 -17.97 -23.40
CA GLU A 72 -5.85 -18.56 -22.82
C GLU A 72 -5.62 -20.05 -22.47
N PRO A 73 -6.24 -20.59 -21.39
CA PRO A 73 -7.11 -19.87 -20.46
C PRO A 73 -6.33 -18.97 -19.49
N PHE A 74 -5.09 -19.31 -19.09
CA PHE A 74 -4.23 -18.45 -18.29
C PHE A 74 -2.77 -18.95 -18.32
N ASP A 75 -2.11 -18.84 -19.48
CA ASP A 75 -0.75 -19.34 -19.74
C ASP A 75 0.28 -18.21 -19.90
N CYS A 76 1.47 -18.41 -19.35
CA CYS A 76 2.55 -17.42 -19.40
C CYS A 76 3.91 -18.01 -19.00
N ASN A 77 5.01 -17.30 -19.29
CA ASN A 77 6.39 -17.72 -18.98
C ASN A 77 6.70 -17.86 -17.46
N LEU A 78 5.76 -17.51 -16.58
CA LEU A 78 5.86 -17.73 -15.12
C LEU A 78 5.09 -18.98 -14.65
N ASN A 79 4.81 -19.93 -15.55
CA ASN A 79 4.02 -21.14 -15.29
C ASN A 79 2.63 -20.81 -14.70
N CYS A 80 1.93 -19.85 -15.33
CA CYS A 80 0.59 -19.43 -14.90
C CYS A 80 -0.38 -20.62 -14.85
N ASP A 81 -0.37 -21.46 -15.87
CA ASP A 81 -1.18 -22.66 -16.04
C ASP A 81 -0.99 -23.68 -14.90
N LYS A 82 0.25 -23.88 -14.45
CA LYS A 82 0.55 -24.83 -13.36
C LYS A 82 0.25 -24.25 -11.99
N ARG A 83 0.52 -22.96 -11.78
CA ARG A 83 0.30 -22.31 -10.49
C ARG A 83 -1.17 -22.00 -10.25
N PHE A 84 -1.89 -21.64 -11.31
CA PHE A 84 -3.28 -21.17 -11.29
C PHE A 84 -4.14 -21.94 -12.31
N PRO A 85 -4.24 -23.28 -12.19
CA PRO A 85 -4.83 -24.13 -13.23
C PRO A 85 -6.33 -23.90 -13.49
N ASN A 86 -7.03 -23.26 -12.56
CA ASN A 86 -8.46 -22.97 -12.65
C ASN A 86 -8.75 -21.48 -12.85
N VAL A 87 -7.74 -20.67 -13.16
CA VAL A 87 -7.91 -19.25 -13.49
C VAL A 87 -8.15 -19.13 -14.99
N SER A 88 -9.10 -18.28 -15.36
CA SER A 88 -9.39 -17.92 -16.75
C SER A 88 -9.20 -16.43 -16.95
N LEU A 89 -8.46 -16.07 -17.99
CA LEU A 89 -8.24 -14.71 -18.44
C LEU A 89 -9.56 -14.14 -18.96
N VAL A 90 -9.92 -12.96 -18.47
CA VAL A 90 -11.11 -12.21 -18.93
C VAL A 90 -10.69 -11.13 -19.92
N TYR A 91 -9.64 -10.37 -19.57
CA TYR A 91 -9.15 -9.28 -20.40
C TYR A 91 -7.68 -8.96 -20.08
N GLN A 92 -6.94 -8.43 -21.05
CA GLN A 92 -5.58 -7.92 -20.83
C GLN A 92 -5.35 -6.68 -21.68
N PHE A 93 -4.54 -5.75 -21.18
CA PHE A 93 -4.28 -4.47 -21.84
C PHE A 93 -2.84 -4.01 -21.61
N TYR A 94 -2.35 -3.24 -22.58
CA TYR A 94 -1.03 -2.65 -22.59
C TYR A 94 -1.14 -1.15 -22.84
N PHE A 95 -0.43 -0.37 -22.04
CA PHE A 95 -0.17 1.04 -22.30
C PHE A 95 1.34 1.27 -22.24
N ASP A 96 1.87 1.95 -23.24
CA ASP A 96 3.32 2.23 -23.35
C ASP A 96 3.79 3.26 -22.30
N ASP A 97 2.93 4.25 -22.04
CA ASP A 97 3.19 5.42 -21.20
C ASP A 97 2.55 5.33 -19.80
N SER A 98 2.04 4.17 -19.40
CA SER A 98 1.22 4.02 -18.18
C SER A 98 1.23 2.60 -17.62
N VAL A 99 0.18 2.22 -16.89
CA VAL A 99 0.02 0.91 -16.28
C VAL A 99 -0.40 -0.14 -17.30
N THR A 100 0.08 -1.36 -17.12
CA THR A 100 -0.28 -2.53 -17.92
C THR A 100 -0.90 -3.56 -16.98
N GLY A 101 -1.83 -4.38 -17.46
CA GLY A 101 -2.46 -5.35 -16.57
C GLY A 101 -3.45 -6.29 -17.23
N TYR A 102 -4.07 -7.11 -16.39
CA TYR A 102 -5.08 -8.08 -16.78
C TYR A 102 -6.21 -8.18 -15.76
N ILE A 103 -7.31 -8.76 -16.24
CA ILE A 103 -8.45 -9.22 -15.46
C ILE A 103 -8.54 -10.72 -15.66
N ALA A 104 -8.67 -11.47 -14.58
CA ALA A 104 -8.91 -12.90 -14.61
C ALA A 104 -9.97 -13.29 -13.59
N THR A 105 -10.54 -14.48 -13.73
CA THR A 105 -11.63 -14.96 -12.88
C THR A 105 -11.43 -16.42 -12.52
N THR A 106 -11.86 -16.83 -11.34
CA THR A 106 -11.83 -18.23 -10.91
C THR A 106 -12.86 -18.50 -9.82
N LYS A 107 -13.32 -19.75 -9.71
CA LYS A 107 -14.11 -20.26 -8.59
C LYS A 107 -13.29 -21.20 -7.69
N SER A 108 -11.97 -21.20 -7.85
CA SER A 108 -11.05 -22.02 -7.06
C SER A 108 -10.28 -21.19 -6.05
N ASN A 109 -9.80 -21.84 -4.99
CA ASN A 109 -8.95 -21.19 -4.01
C ASN A 109 -7.56 -20.88 -4.61
N ILE A 110 -7.26 -19.60 -4.83
CA ILE A 110 -5.97 -19.14 -5.39
C ILE A 110 -4.77 -19.33 -4.43
N PHE A 111 -5.02 -19.53 -3.14
CA PHE A 111 -3.98 -19.75 -2.12
C PHE A 111 -3.65 -21.23 -1.92
N ASN A 112 -4.60 -22.12 -2.22
CA ASN A 112 -4.43 -23.57 -2.12
C ASN A 112 -4.88 -24.28 -3.41
N TYR A 113 -3.95 -24.40 -4.35
CA TYR A 113 -4.17 -25.00 -5.67
C TYR A 113 -4.47 -26.51 -5.64
N ASN A 114 -4.26 -27.18 -4.49
CA ASN A 114 -4.59 -28.59 -4.30
C ASN A 114 -6.04 -28.80 -3.80
N GLN A 115 -6.73 -27.73 -3.38
CA GLN A 115 -8.13 -27.81 -2.98
C GLN A 115 -9.05 -27.69 -4.20
N THR A 116 -10.16 -28.44 -4.15
CA THR A 116 -11.20 -28.48 -5.18
C THR A 116 -11.88 -27.12 -5.36
N ILE A 117 -12.50 -26.93 -6.54
CA ILE A 117 -13.32 -25.76 -6.90
C ILE A 117 -14.35 -25.49 -5.79
N ASP A 118 -14.30 -24.30 -5.21
CA ASP A 118 -15.36 -23.79 -4.34
C ASP A 118 -16.37 -23.06 -5.23
N ARG A 119 -17.36 -23.81 -5.72
CA ARG A 119 -18.41 -23.26 -6.59
C ARG A 119 -19.21 -22.14 -5.93
N SER A 120 -19.05 -21.89 -4.62
CA SER A 120 -19.78 -20.84 -3.92
C SER A 120 -19.10 -19.48 -3.92
N LYS A 121 -17.80 -19.38 -4.32
CA LYS A 121 -17.06 -18.11 -4.29
C LYS A 121 -16.31 -17.84 -5.59
N LYS A 122 -16.68 -16.76 -6.28
CA LYS A 122 -16.01 -16.24 -7.47
C LYS A 122 -14.98 -15.17 -7.12
N THR A 123 -13.72 -15.40 -7.45
CA THR A 123 -12.64 -14.42 -7.29
C THR A 123 -12.36 -13.72 -8.61
N ILE A 124 -12.53 -12.40 -8.62
CA ILE A 124 -12.25 -11.53 -9.77
C ILE A 124 -10.92 -10.84 -9.50
N ILE A 125 -9.90 -11.15 -10.29
CA ILE A 125 -8.53 -10.70 -10.12
C ILE A 125 -8.28 -9.56 -11.09
N VAL A 126 -7.89 -8.39 -10.59
CA VAL A 126 -7.44 -7.24 -11.38
C VAL A 126 -6.00 -6.97 -10.99
N SER A 127 -5.05 -7.23 -11.88
CA SER A 127 -3.62 -7.13 -11.55
C SER A 127 -2.89 -6.13 -12.45
N LEU A 128 -2.25 -5.15 -11.83
CA LEU A 128 -1.63 -4.01 -12.49
C LEU A 128 -0.13 -3.94 -12.20
N ARG A 129 0.62 -3.57 -13.23
CA ARG A 129 2.04 -3.21 -13.10
C ARG A 129 2.29 -1.78 -13.55
N GLY A 130 3.35 -1.20 -13.01
CA GLY A 130 3.94 0.01 -13.55
C GLY A 130 4.71 -0.22 -14.85
N THR A 131 5.18 0.90 -15.41
CA THR A 131 6.14 0.92 -16.51
C THR A 131 7.44 0.18 -16.15
N ARG A 132 8.22 -0.21 -17.17
CA ARG A 132 9.54 -0.85 -16.96
C ARG A 132 10.62 0.19 -16.67
N SER A 133 10.46 1.42 -17.14
CA SER A 133 11.42 2.52 -16.94
C SER A 133 11.04 3.35 -15.71
N ILE A 134 10.90 2.69 -14.56
CA ILE A 134 10.27 3.25 -13.35
C ILE A 134 10.94 4.57 -12.92
N PHE A 135 12.27 4.62 -12.85
CA PHE A 135 12.97 5.83 -12.42
C PHE A 135 12.83 6.99 -13.40
N ASP A 136 12.88 6.73 -14.71
CA ASP A 136 12.68 7.75 -15.73
C ASP A 136 11.25 8.28 -15.66
N THR A 137 10.26 7.39 -15.60
CA THR A 137 8.87 7.79 -15.45
C THR A 137 8.65 8.59 -14.17
N MET A 138 9.26 8.21 -13.05
CA MET A 138 9.11 8.95 -11.80
C MET A 138 9.79 10.32 -11.80
N ALA A 139 10.87 10.50 -12.56
CA ALA A 139 11.46 11.81 -12.79
C ALA A 139 10.57 12.70 -13.68
N ASP A 140 9.87 12.09 -14.64
CA ASP A 140 8.97 12.77 -15.57
C ASP A 140 7.57 13.04 -14.98
N LEU A 141 7.19 12.35 -13.90
CA LEU A 141 5.91 12.54 -13.23
C LEU A 141 5.81 13.97 -12.69
N LYS A 142 4.76 14.67 -13.14
CA LYS A 142 4.42 16.00 -12.62
C LYS A 142 4.07 15.89 -11.14
N LEU A 143 4.83 16.60 -10.29
CA LEU A 143 4.60 16.67 -8.85
C LEU A 143 3.28 17.37 -8.47
N ASP A 144 2.58 17.96 -9.45
CA ASP A 144 1.32 18.64 -9.25
C ASP A 144 0.25 17.72 -8.65
N MET A 145 -0.36 18.16 -7.56
CA MET A 145 -1.59 17.56 -7.06
C MET A 145 -2.82 18.32 -7.58
N ILE A 146 -3.87 17.58 -7.89
CA ILE A 146 -5.20 18.09 -8.27
C ILE A 146 -6.23 17.76 -7.20
N PRO A 147 -7.33 18.53 -7.07
CA PRO A 147 -8.43 18.16 -6.20
C PRO A 147 -8.94 16.75 -6.51
N TYR A 148 -9.17 15.95 -5.47
CA TYR A 148 -9.78 14.63 -5.57
C TYR A 148 -11.23 14.70 -5.11
N THR A 149 -12.13 14.04 -5.84
CA THR A 149 -13.54 13.90 -5.46
C THR A 149 -14.01 12.51 -5.87
N ASN A 150 -14.62 11.80 -4.92
CA ASN A 150 -15.29 10.52 -5.15
C ASN A 150 -16.79 10.75 -5.45
N ASN A 151 -17.49 9.69 -5.88
CA ASN A 151 -18.91 9.78 -6.25
C ASN A 151 -19.82 9.98 -5.04
N GLY A 152 -19.42 9.48 -3.87
CA GLY A 152 -20.15 9.64 -2.62
C GLY A 152 -21.40 8.76 -2.54
N VAL A 153 -21.35 7.57 -3.15
CA VAL A 153 -22.49 6.66 -3.25
C VAL A 153 -22.62 5.81 -1.98
N LYS A 154 -21.53 5.16 -1.53
CA LYS A 154 -21.51 4.34 -0.30
C LYS A 154 -20.47 4.76 0.72
N VAL A 155 -19.57 5.68 0.37
CA VAL A 155 -18.58 6.23 1.31
C VAL A 155 -18.73 7.74 1.43
N PRO A 156 -18.34 8.35 2.57
CA PRO A 156 -18.38 9.80 2.71
C PRO A 156 -17.50 10.48 1.66
N LEU A 157 -17.91 11.68 1.22
CA LEU A 157 -17.07 12.52 0.37
C LEU A 157 -15.72 12.79 1.04
N CYS A 158 -14.64 12.75 0.26
CA CYS A 158 -13.30 13.06 0.77
C CYS A 158 -13.21 14.48 1.35
N GLY A 159 -13.83 15.45 0.66
CA GLY A 159 -13.85 16.86 1.04
C GLY A 159 -12.98 17.72 0.12
N HIS A 160 -13.13 19.03 0.24
CA HIS A 160 -12.55 20.02 -0.66
C HIS A 160 -11.01 20.14 -0.57
N ASN A 161 -10.42 19.71 0.54
CA ASN A 161 -8.97 19.74 0.75
C ASN A 161 -8.26 18.51 0.20
N CYS A 162 -8.98 17.45 -0.17
CA CYS A 162 -8.36 16.25 -0.71
C CYS A 162 -7.68 16.54 -2.05
N LYS A 163 -6.41 16.19 -2.14
CA LYS A 163 -5.63 16.33 -3.36
C LYS A 163 -4.85 15.06 -3.65
N VAL A 164 -4.81 14.69 -4.92
CA VAL A 164 -4.15 13.50 -5.44
C VAL A 164 -3.16 13.90 -6.53
N HIS A 165 -2.08 13.15 -6.68
CA HIS A 165 -1.13 13.31 -7.76
C HIS A 165 -1.83 13.27 -9.13
N ARG A 166 -1.61 14.29 -9.97
CA ARG A 166 -2.25 14.41 -11.28
C ARG A 166 -1.99 13.20 -12.18
N GLY A 167 -0.72 12.85 -12.38
CA GLY A 167 -0.33 11.72 -13.24
C GLY A 167 -0.98 10.39 -12.84
N PHE A 168 -0.93 10.01 -11.55
CA PHE A 168 -1.59 8.80 -11.07
C PHE A 168 -3.11 8.83 -11.27
N TYR A 169 -3.76 9.99 -11.09
CA TYR A 169 -5.19 10.15 -11.33
C TYR A 169 -5.56 10.05 -12.82
N ASP A 170 -4.75 10.63 -13.70
CA ASP A 170 -4.95 10.55 -15.16
C ASP A 170 -4.84 9.09 -15.63
N TYR A 171 -3.82 8.37 -15.16
CA TYR A 171 -3.66 6.94 -15.45
C TYR A 171 -4.81 6.11 -14.90
N TYR A 172 -5.24 6.36 -13.66
CA TYR A 172 -6.42 5.72 -13.08
C TYR A 172 -7.66 5.94 -13.93
N SER A 173 -7.93 7.18 -14.33
CA SER A 173 -9.14 7.54 -15.09
C SER A 173 -9.17 6.83 -16.44
N ARG A 174 -8.03 6.79 -17.14
CA ARG A 174 -7.88 6.09 -18.42
C ARG A 174 -8.05 4.57 -18.26
N THR A 175 -7.40 4.00 -17.25
CA THR A 175 -7.49 2.55 -16.97
C THR A 175 -8.90 2.16 -16.56
N LEU A 176 -9.55 2.90 -15.65
CA LEU A 176 -10.92 2.63 -15.22
C LEU A 176 -11.88 2.61 -16.41
N SER A 177 -11.79 3.62 -17.29
CA SER A 177 -12.65 3.71 -18.48
C SER A 177 -12.52 2.48 -19.40
N LEU A 178 -11.33 1.88 -19.46
CA LEU A 178 -11.08 0.68 -20.26
C LEU A 178 -11.59 -0.60 -19.58
N ILE A 179 -11.31 -0.78 -18.29
CA ILE A 179 -11.47 -2.07 -17.62
C ILE A 179 -12.81 -2.22 -16.90
N HIS A 180 -13.50 -1.12 -16.59
CA HIS A 180 -14.75 -1.15 -15.83
C HIS A 180 -15.83 -2.05 -16.44
N PRO A 181 -16.09 -2.06 -17.77
CA PRO A 181 -17.11 -2.93 -18.35
C PRO A 181 -16.88 -4.42 -18.06
N TYR A 182 -15.63 -4.88 -18.12
CA TYR A 182 -15.27 -6.28 -17.87
C TYR A 182 -15.43 -6.66 -16.39
N ILE A 183 -14.99 -5.80 -15.47
CA ILE A 183 -15.15 -6.04 -14.03
C ILE A 183 -16.64 -6.03 -13.67
N ALA A 184 -17.41 -5.08 -14.21
CA ALA A 184 -18.85 -4.99 -13.98
C ALA A 184 -19.59 -6.24 -14.46
N GLN A 185 -19.21 -6.79 -15.63
CA GLN A 185 -19.78 -8.05 -16.13
C GLN A 185 -19.47 -9.25 -15.21
N GLU A 186 -18.24 -9.35 -14.70
CA GLU A 186 -17.87 -10.43 -13.78
C GLU A 186 -18.60 -10.33 -12.43
N LEU A 187 -18.81 -9.11 -11.92
CA LEU A 187 -19.57 -8.85 -10.70
C LEU A 187 -21.08 -9.09 -10.91
N GLN A 188 -21.63 -8.70 -12.05
CA GLN A 188 -23.02 -8.94 -12.41
C GLN A 188 -23.32 -10.44 -12.51
N SER A 189 -22.44 -11.20 -13.18
CA SER A 189 -22.60 -12.65 -13.28
C SER A 189 -22.51 -13.35 -11.92
N ALA A 190 -21.63 -12.90 -11.01
CA ALA A 190 -21.60 -13.43 -9.65
C ALA A 190 -22.95 -13.22 -8.94
N ASN A 191 -23.54 -12.03 -9.08
CA ASN A 191 -24.84 -11.70 -8.50
C ASN A 191 -26.00 -12.49 -9.14
N GLU A 192 -26.00 -12.67 -10.45
CA GLU A 192 -27.02 -13.46 -11.17
C GLU A 192 -26.96 -14.96 -10.85
N GLU A 193 -25.76 -15.49 -10.61
CA GLU A 193 -25.54 -16.89 -10.21
C GLU A 193 -25.69 -17.11 -8.69
N GLU A 194 -26.05 -16.06 -7.93
CA GLU A 194 -26.12 -16.06 -6.46
C GLU A 194 -24.82 -16.56 -5.79
N GLU A 195 -23.68 -16.28 -6.41
CA GLU A 195 -22.36 -16.66 -5.92
C GLU A 195 -21.81 -15.60 -4.97
N ASP A 196 -21.11 -16.05 -3.92
CA ASP A 196 -20.23 -15.14 -3.20
C ASP A 196 -19.12 -14.64 -4.14
N TYR A 197 -18.58 -13.45 -3.88
CA TYR A 197 -17.49 -12.89 -4.66
C TYR A 197 -16.36 -12.33 -3.80
N GLU A 198 -15.19 -12.21 -4.42
CA GLU A 198 -14.10 -11.35 -3.96
C GLU A 198 -13.55 -10.57 -5.15
N LEU A 199 -13.46 -9.26 -5.01
CA LEU A 199 -12.75 -8.41 -5.97
C LEU A 199 -11.32 -8.18 -5.45
N LEU A 200 -10.37 -8.90 -6.03
CA LEU A 200 -8.96 -8.86 -5.70
C LEU A 200 -8.24 -7.88 -6.64
N ILE A 201 -7.86 -6.71 -6.12
CA ILE A 201 -7.16 -5.66 -6.87
C ILE A 201 -5.71 -5.63 -6.42
N LEU A 202 -4.81 -5.80 -7.37
CA LEU A 202 -3.38 -5.97 -7.14
C LEU A 202 -2.58 -4.95 -7.95
N GLY A 203 -1.51 -4.41 -7.35
CA GLY A 203 -0.68 -3.43 -8.05
C GLY A 203 0.75 -3.39 -7.57
N HIS A 204 1.71 -3.21 -8.48
CA HIS A 204 3.10 -2.91 -8.14
C HIS A 204 3.59 -1.59 -8.72
N SER A 205 4.43 -0.88 -7.96
CA SER A 205 4.99 0.42 -8.34
C SER A 205 3.87 1.40 -8.71
N LEU A 206 3.98 2.07 -9.86
CA LEU A 206 2.91 2.89 -10.48
C LEU A 206 1.55 2.16 -10.56
N GLY A 207 1.56 0.86 -10.84
CA GLY A 207 0.36 0.02 -10.85
C GLY A 207 -0.32 -0.05 -9.48
N GLY A 208 0.44 0.06 -8.40
CA GLY A 208 -0.08 0.17 -7.03
C GLY A 208 -0.94 1.41 -6.83
N SER A 209 -0.50 2.57 -7.35
CA SER A 209 -1.26 3.82 -7.23
C SER A 209 -2.60 3.75 -7.96
N VAL A 210 -2.61 3.15 -9.15
CA VAL A 210 -3.86 2.95 -9.92
C VAL A 210 -4.75 1.91 -9.24
N ALA A 211 -4.18 0.81 -8.74
CA ALA A 211 -4.90 -0.19 -7.96
C ALA A 211 -5.59 0.42 -6.73
N TYR A 212 -4.89 1.31 -6.00
CA TYR A 212 -5.44 2.01 -4.85
C TYR A 212 -6.67 2.86 -5.20
N LEU A 213 -6.58 3.66 -6.27
CA LEU A 213 -7.70 4.49 -6.73
C LEU A 213 -8.87 3.63 -7.25
N LEU A 214 -8.60 2.50 -7.91
CA LEU A 214 -9.64 1.53 -8.29
C LEU A 214 -10.32 0.91 -7.06
N GLY A 215 -9.56 0.56 -6.02
CA GLY A 215 -10.11 0.05 -4.76
C GLY A 215 -11.08 1.04 -4.13
N LEU A 216 -10.68 2.31 -4.00
CA LEU A 216 -11.56 3.37 -3.51
C LEU A 216 -12.83 3.52 -4.35
N TYR A 217 -12.70 3.47 -5.68
CA TYR A 217 -13.84 3.57 -6.60
C TYR A 217 -14.86 2.44 -6.38
N TYR A 218 -14.41 1.18 -6.33
CA TYR A 218 -15.33 0.04 -6.14
C TYR A 218 -15.91 -0.02 -4.72
N VAL A 219 -15.17 0.40 -3.69
CA VAL A 219 -15.76 0.55 -2.34
C VAL A 219 -16.84 1.64 -2.35
N ASP A 220 -16.62 2.77 -3.04
CA ASP A 220 -17.63 3.83 -3.17
C ASP A 220 -18.88 3.36 -3.91
N LEU A 221 -18.74 2.50 -4.93
CA LEU A 221 -19.88 1.86 -5.59
C LEU A 221 -20.65 0.87 -4.69
N GLY A 222 -20.07 0.44 -3.58
CA GLY A 222 -20.72 -0.41 -2.58
C GLY A 222 -20.26 -1.85 -2.53
N TYR A 223 -19.19 -2.20 -3.25
CA TYR A 223 -18.61 -3.53 -3.13
C TYR A 223 -17.79 -3.61 -1.83
N ASP A 224 -18.11 -4.56 -0.97
CA ASP A 224 -17.55 -4.68 0.37
C ASP A 224 -16.52 -5.82 0.52
N LYS A 225 -16.62 -6.87 -0.31
CA LYS A 225 -15.66 -7.98 -0.41
C LYS A 225 -14.50 -7.65 -1.35
N ILE A 226 -13.72 -6.65 -0.97
CA ILE A 226 -12.54 -6.17 -1.71
C ILE A 226 -11.27 -6.49 -0.94
N THR A 227 -10.31 -7.07 -1.65
CA THR A 227 -8.91 -7.21 -1.21
C THR A 227 -8.06 -6.38 -2.15
N LEU A 228 -7.48 -5.29 -1.64
CA LEU A 228 -6.54 -4.42 -2.33
C LEU A 228 -5.14 -4.66 -1.77
N VAL A 229 -4.21 -5.09 -2.62
CA VAL A 229 -2.81 -5.29 -2.23
C VAL A 229 -1.90 -4.53 -3.18
N THR A 230 -1.08 -3.66 -2.62
CA THR A 230 -0.08 -2.93 -3.41
C THR A 230 1.31 -3.24 -2.91
N MET A 231 2.28 -3.35 -3.82
CA MET A 231 3.68 -3.60 -3.49
C MET A 231 4.54 -2.46 -4.05
N GLY A 232 5.31 -1.78 -3.20
CA GLY A 232 6.15 -0.66 -3.62
C GLY A 232 5.35 0.54 -4.15
N GLN A 233 4.14 0.76 -3.64
CA GLN A 233 3.31 1.88 -4.06
C GLN A 233 3.92 3.23 -3.65
N PRO A 234 4.09 4.19 -4.58
CA PRO A 234 4.52 5.54 -4.22
C PRO A 234 3.47 6.31 -3.42
N LEU A 235 3.88 7.47 -2.88
CA LEU A 235 2.97 8.41 -2.25
C LEU A 235 1.98 8.96 -3.29
N LEU A 236 0.73 9.15 -2.88
CA LEU A 236 -0.36 9.37 -3.85
C LEU A 236 -1.02 10.73 -3.73
N GLY A 237 -1.01 11.36 -2.55
CA GLY A 237 -1.70 12.61 -2.33
C GLY A 237 -1.34 13.27 -1.00
N ASN A 238 -2.10 14.30 -0.66
CA ASN A 238 -1.93 15.01 0.60
C ASN A 238 -2.53 14.23 1.78
N ARG A 239 -2.32 14.77 2.97
CA ARG A 239 -2.79 14.17 4.23
C ARG A 239 -4.29 13.91 4.23
N ASP A 240 -5.12 14.89 3.83
CA ASP A 240 -6.57 14.75 3.82
C ASP A 240 -7.04 13.57 2.95
N PHE A 241 -6.43 13.40 1.77
CA PHE A 241 -6.73 12.28 0.88
C PHE A 241 -6.32 10.94 1.48
N VAL A 242 -5.10 10.84 2.02
CA VAL A 242 -4.57 9.60 2.58
C VAL A 242 -5.35 9.16 3.81
N GLU A 243 -5.57 10.06 4.78
CA GLU A 243 -6.33 9.75 6.00
C GLU A 243 -7.80 9.39 5.70
N TRP A 244 -8.40 10.03 4.69
CA TRP A 244 -9.73 9.65 4.23
C TRP A 244 -9.74 8.25 3.62
N GLY A 245 -8.81 7.94 2.74
CA GLY A 245 -8.73 6.64 2.09
C GLY A 245 -8.43 5.52 3.09
N ASP A 246 -7.56 5.75 4.07
CA ASP A 246 -7.27 4.80 5.16
C ASP A 246 -8.51 4.47 5.99
N ARG A 247 -9.34 5.49 6.27
CA ARG A 247 -10.62 5.28 6.95
C ARG A 247 -11.59 4.48 6.09
N VAL A 248 -11.71 4.80 4.80
CA VAL A 248 -12.62 4.13 3.85
C VAL A 248 -12.23 2.66 3.63
N LEU A 249 -10.93 2.39 3.53
CA LEU A 249 -10.38 1.05 3.29
C LEU A 249 -10.19 0.25 4.59
N GLY A 250 -10.52 0.82 5.74
CA GLY A 250 -10.50 0.14 7.03
C GLY A 250 -9.08 -0.16 7.55
N SER A 251 -8.11 0.69 7.26
CA SER A 251 -6.70 0.56 7.69
C SER A 251 -6.54 0.42 9.21
N LYS A 252 -7.51 0.90 10.00
CA LYS A 252 -7.53 0.75 11.48
C LYS A 252 -7.72 -0.69 11.98
N TYR A 253 -8.26 -1.58 11.15
CA TYR A 253 -8.51 -2.96 11.53
C TYR A 253 -7.27 -3.83 11.32
N GLU A 254 -7.19 -4.96 12.00
CA GLU A 254 -6.08 -5.89 11.78
C GLU A 254 -6.22 -6.59 10.42
N ALA A 255 -5.09 -6.83 9.77
CA ALA A 255 -5.07 -7.57 8.50
C ALA A 255 -5.44 -9.02 8.77
N LYS A 256 -6.59 -9.48 8.23
CA LYS A 256 -7.08 -10.84 8.40
C LYS A 256 -7.69 -11.37 7.11
N HIS A 257 -7.29 -12.58 6.72
CA HIS A 257 -7.78 -13.21 5.49
C HIS A 257 -9.30 -13.47 5.58
N ASN A 258 -10.03 -13.19 4.49
CA ASN A 258 -11.49 -13.34 4.35
C ASN A 258 -12.38 -12.53 5.34
N ASP A 259 -11.84 -11.61 6.13
CA ASP A 259 -12.66 -10.73 7.01
C ASP A 259 -13.09 -9.43 6.31
N PHE A 260 -12.36 -8.99 5.29
CA PHE A 260 -12.60 -7.78 4.48
C PHE A 260 -12.79 -6.47 5.27
N LYS A 261 -12.59 -6.45 6.60
CA LYS A 261 -12.64 -5.23 7.42
C LYS A 261 -11.50 -4.28 7.06
N ARG A 262 -10.27 -4.80 6.99
CA ARG A 262 -9.13 -4.12 6.36
C ARG A 262 -9.04 -4.59 4.92
N LYS A 263 -9.41 -3.70 4.00
CA LYS A 263 -9.44 -3.97 2.57
C LYS A 263 -8.09 -3.73 1.91
N PHE A 264 -7.28 -2.85 2.48
CA PHE A 264 -6.01 -2.42 1.88
C PHE A 264 -4.80 -2.96 2.64
N LEU A 265 -3.90 -3.61 1.93
CA LEU A 265 -2.58 -4.01 2.41
C LEU A 265 -1.51 -3.31 1.56
N ARG A 266 -0.82 -2.33 2.16
CA ARG A 266 0.31 -1.65 1.52
C ARG A 266 1.61 -2.33 1.90
N VAL A 267 2.13 -3.16 1.01
CA VAL A 267 3.40 -3.86 1.21
C VAL A 267 4.54 -2.97 0.73
N ILE A 268 5.51 -2.74 1.60
CA ILE A 268 6.69 -1.91 1.32
C ILE A 268 7.96 -2.63 1.76
N HIS A 269 9.03 -2.48 1.00
CA HIS A 269 10.32 -3.08 1.31
C HIS A 269 11.24 -2.06 2.00
N LYS A 270 12.07 -2.54 2.92
CA LYS A 270 13.16 -1.78 3.52
C LYS A 270 14.00 -1.05 2.45
N ASN A 271 14.24 0.23 2.66
CA ASN A 271 15.01 1.10 1.75
C ASN A 271 14.42 1.25 0.34
N ASP A 272 13.14 0.90 0.12
CA ASP A 272 12.47 1.20 -1.16
C ASP A 272 12.14 2.69 -1.26
N VAL A 273 12.93 3.41 -2.04
CA VAL A 273 12.78 4.86 -2.22
C VAL A 273 11.45 5.21 -2.90
N VAL A 274 10.94 4.35 -3.78
CA VAL A 274 9.71 4.59 -4.54
C VAL A 274 8.53 4.78 -3.59
N ALA A 275 8.47 4.00 -2.51
CA ALA A 275 7.44 4.09 -1.49
C ALA A 275 7.45 5.40 -0.65
N THR A 276 8.48 6.25 -0.83
CA THR A 276 8.69 7.50 -0.07
C THR A 276 8.62 8.76 -0.91
N ILE A 277 8.40 8.63 -2.22
CA ILE A 277 8.33 9.74 -3.18
C ILE A 277 6.94 9.75 -3.83
N PRO A 278 6.51 10.87 -4.45
CA PRO A 278 7.21 12.14 -4.63
C PRO A 278 7.45 12.94 -3.34
N LYS A 279 8.49 13.78 -3.35
CA LYS A 279 8.76 14.80 -2.33
C LYS A 279 8.80 16.16 -3.02
N ASP A 280 7.78 16.99 -2.81
CA ASP A 280 7.75 18.35 -3.35
C ASP A 280 8.60 19.28 -2.45
N PRO A 281 9.55 20.05 -2.99
CA PRO A 281 10.28 21.06 -2.22
C PRO A 281 9.39 22.16 -1.64
N ASN A 282 8.20 22.38 -2.20
CA ASN A 282 7.20 23.27 -1.66
C ASN A 282 6.47 22.61 -0.49
N ILE A 283 6.70 23.13 0.71
CA ILE A 283 6.09 22.63 1.96
C ILE A 283 4.56 22.61 1.96
N PHE A 284 3.91 23.43 1.12
CA PHE A 284 2.45 23.48 1.01
C PHE A 284 1.86 22.36 0.14
N ASN A 285 2.70 21.67 -0.64
CA ASN A 285 2.34 20.52 -1.48
C ASN A 285 2.96 19.23 -0.93
N HIS A 286 2.81 19.01 0.37
CA HIS A 286 3.37 17.83 1.01
C HIS A 286 2.57 16.57 0.68
N TYR A 287 3.25 15.59 0.08
CA TYR A 287 2.75 14.23 -0.07
C TYR A 287 2.85 13.51 1.27
N TYR A 288 1.75 12.87 1.68
CA TYR A 288 1.65 12.26 3.00
C TYR A 288 1.91 10.76 2.94
N GLN A 289 2.57 10.23 3.97
CA GLN A 289 2.81 8.80 4.11
C GLN A 289 1.50 8.09 4.46
N PHE A 290 1.29 6.88 3.94
CA PHE A 290 0.15 6.06 4.38
C PHE A 290 0.42 5.46 5.74
N ASP A 291 -0.63 5.45 6.55
CA ASP A 291 -0.74 4.54 7.67
C ASP A 291 -1.02 3.12 7.11
N ASN A 292 -0.95 2.07 7.94
CA ASN A 292 -1.11 0.68 7.46
C ASN A 292 -0.03 0.26 6.42
N GLN A 293 1.17 -0.06 6.94
CA GLN A 293 2.29 -0.55 6.14
C GLN A 293 2.62 -1.98 6.56
N ILE A 294 2.55 -2.92 5.61
CA ILE A 294 3.17 -4.25 5.76
C ILE A 294 4.62 -4.10 5.32
N TYR A 295 5.52 -3.98 6.29
CA TYR A 295 6.93 -3.67 6.06
C TYR A 295 7.78 -4.94 6.01
N LEU A 296 8.55 -5.09 4.93
CA LEU A 296 9.50 -6.17 4.74
C LEU A 296 10.88 -5.72 5.22
N ASN A 297 11.29 -6.17 6.40
CA ASN A 297 12.59 -5.90 7.01
C ASN A 297 13.63 -6.95 6.61
N CYS A 298 13.76 -7.18 5.30
CA CYS A 298 14.73 -8.12 4.73
C CYS A 298 15.73 -7.38 3.81
N SER A 299 16.74 -8.11 3.33
CA SER A 299 17.72 -7.57 2.38
C SER A 299 17.21 -7.60 0.94
N GLU A 300 17.76 -6.76 0.06
CA GLU A 300 17.43 -6.76 -1.39
C GLU A 300 17.83 -8.03 -2.18
N GLU A 301 18.54 -8.94 -1.53
CA GLU A 301 18.86 -10.28 -2.04
C GLU A 301 17.77 -11.30 -1.70
N ASP A 302 17.02 -11.05 -0.63
CA ASP A 302 16.04 -11.97 -0.09
C ASP A 302 14.66 -11.71 -0.70
N ASN A 303 14.23 -12.66 -1.53
CA ASN A 303 12.90 -12.65 -2.10
C ASN A 303 11.94 -13.57 -1.36
N ARG A 304 12.29 -14.12 -0.18
CA ARG A 304 11.42 -14.96 0.64
C ARG A 304 11.65 -14.62 2.12
N PRO A 305 11.31 -13.39 2.54
CA PRO A 305 11.45 -12.99 3.92
C PRO A 305 10.71 -13.95 4.83
N THR A 306 11.29 -14.25 5.98
CA THR A 306 10.65 -15.07 7.01
C THR A 306 9.49 -14.31 7.66
N LEU A 307 8.60 -15.04 8.35
CA LEU A 307 7.45 -14.44 9.04
C LEU A 307 7.88 -13.34 10.03
N GLN A 308 9.03 -13.50 10.70
CA GLN A 308 9.56 -12.54 11.67
C GLN A 308 10.12 -11.27 11.03
N GLU A 309 10.48 -11.32 9.74
CA GLU A 309 10.98 -10.17 8.98
C GLU A 309 9.85 -9.34 8.37
N VAL A 310 8.60 -9.79 8.49
CA VAL A 310 7.41 -9.10 7.97
C VAL A 310 6.58 -8.57 9.12
N VAL A 311 6.43 -7.24 9.19
CA VAL A 311 5.77 -6.57 10.31
C VAL A 311 4.65 -5.65 9.83
N ASP A 312 3.62 -5.52 10.65
CA ASP A 312 2.50 -4.60 10.43
C ASP A 312 2.74 -3.30 11.22
N CYS A 313 3.04 -2.22 10.49
CA CYS A 313 3.25 -0.89 11.03
C CYS A 313 1.97 -0.07 10.83
N SER A 314 1.25 0.18 11.92
CA SER A 314 -0.02 0.90 11.85
C SER A 314 0.13 2.37 11.47
N VAL A 315 1.26 3.00 11.79
CA VAL A 315 1.51 4.44 11.60
C VAL A 315 2.62 4.65 10.58
N GLY A 316 2.41 5.55 9.62
CA GLY A 316 3.36 5.79 8.52
C GLY A 316 4.68 6.45 8.93
N LEU A 317 4.70 7.08 10.10
CA LEU A 317 5.87 7.70 10.73
C LEU A 317 6.62 6.75 11.69
N ASN A 318 6.30 5.46 11.69
CA ASN A 318 6.89 4.51 12.61
C ASN A 318 8.41 4.36 12.36
N ASP A 319 9.21 4.61 13.40
CA ASP A 319 10.67 4.65 13.34
C ASP A 319 11.33 3.26 13.29
N GLN A 320 10.55 2.17 13.33
CA GLN A 320 11.00 0.80 13.09
C GLN A 320 10.72 0.33 11.65
N CYS A 321 10.10 1.18 10.82
CA CYS A 321 9.70 0.86 9.45
C CYS A 321 10.30 1.88 8.47
N ILE A 322 9.63 2.16 7.35
CA ILE A 322 10.17 2.97 6.24
C ILE A 322 10.60 4.39 6.65
N ALA A 323 10.04 4.96 7.74
CA ALA A 323 10.38 6.31 8.18
C ALA A 323 11.84 6.44 8.63
N LYS A 324 12.48 5.35 9.09
CA LYS A 324 13.88 5.33 9.52
C LYS A 324 14.87 4.96 8.42
N ASP A 325 14.40 4.43 7.29
CA ASP A 325 15.27 3.89 6.24
C ASP A 325 16.13 4.96 5.54
N PHE A 326 15.67 6.22 5.56
CA PHE A 326 16.33 7.32 4.85
C PHE A 326 16.72 8.46 5.81
N PRO A 327 17.68 8.24 6.72
CA PRO A 327 18.16 9.30 7.58
C PRO A 327 18.92 10.35 6.74
N VAL A 328 18.81 11.62 7.13
CA VAL A 328 19.23 12.83 6.38
C VAL A 328 20.69 12.80 5.87
N PHE A 329 21.55 11.92 6.41
CA PHE A 329 22.98 11.83 6.09
C PHE A 329 23.47 10.44 5.63
N SER A 330 22.59 9.49 5.32
CA SER A 330 23.02 8.17 4.83
C SER A 330 23.17 8.13 3.31
N PHE A 331 24.42 8.06 2.84
CA PHE A 331 24.80 7.83 1.44
C PHE A 331 25.12 6.34 1.19
N ALA A 332 24.34 5.43 1.78
CA ALA A 332 24.48 4.02 1.44
C ALA A 332 24.14 3.83 -0.06
N ARG A 333 25.06 3.22 -0.82
CA ARG A 333 24.84 2.86 -2.22
C ARG A 333 23.89 1.66 -2.29
N HIS A 334 22.61 1.92 -2.13
CA HIS A 334 21.58 0.90 -2.33
C HIS A 334 21.29 0.70 -3.81
N ASN A 335 21.05 -0.55 -4.22
CA ASN A 335 20.48 -0.84 -5.52
C ASN A 335 18.96 -0.63 -5.44
N TYR A 336 18.53 0.63 -5.53
CA TYR A 336 17.12 1.01 -5.38
C TYR A 336 16.20 0.27 -6.35
N LEU A 337 16.65 0.03 -7.59
CA LEU A 337 15.86 -0.77 -8.54
C LEU A 337 15.66 -2.19 -8.02
N ARG A 338 16.74 -2.83 -7.56
CA ARG A 338 16.70 -4.19 -7.04
C ARG A 338 15.78 -4.32 -5.83
N ILE A 339 15.87 -3.38 -4.89
CA ILE A 339 14.97 -3.29 -3.75
C ILE A 339 13.53 -3.17 -4.24
N HIS A 340 13.28 -2.19 -5.12
CA HIS A 340 11.95 -1.89 -5.60
C HIS A 340 11.28 -3.04 -6.37
N ILE A 341 12.05 -3.96 -6.95
CA ILE A 341 11.48 -5.14 -7.63
C ILE A 341 11.47 -6.41 -6.75
N THR A 342 11.87 -6.33 -5.48
CA THR A 342 11.96 -7.49 -4.58
C THR A 342 10.85 -7.46 -3.53
N TYR A 343 9.80 -8.25 -3.75
CA TYR A 343 8.60 -8.33 -2.92
C TYR A 343 8.06 -9.77 -2.91
N PHE A 344 8.55 -10.64 -2.01
CA PHE A 344 8.31 -12.11 -2.00
C PHE A 344 8.70 -12.86 -3.29
N ARG A 345 9.10 -12.13 -4.31
CA ARG A 345 9.55 -12.55 -5.63
C ARG A 345 10.38 -11.42 -6.21
N ARG A 346 11.17 -11.74 -7.24
CA ARG A 346 11.79 -10.71 -8.08
C ARG A 346 10.87 -10.41 -9.24
N MET A 347 10.15 -9.30 -9.16
CA MET A 347 9.17 -8.88 -10.14
C MET A 347 9.82 -8.28 -11.39
N GLY A 348 9.07 -8.26 -12.48
CA GLY A 348 9.45 -7.48 -13.67
C GLY A 348 10.28 -8.21 -14.71
N LEU A 349 10.64 -9.46 -14.43
CA LEU A 349 11.51 -10.24 -15.31
C LEU A 349 10.76 -10.96 -16.45
N CYS A 350 9.45 -11.18 -16.30
CA CYS A 350 8.66 -11.81 -17.35
C CYS A 350 8.69 -10.97 -18.63
N GLY A 351 8.80 -11.63 -19.79
CA GLY A 351 8.81 -10.98 -21.10
C GLY A 351 10.06 -10.17 -21.45
N MET A 352 11.13 -10.20 -20.63
CA MET A 352 12.43 -9.58 -20.96
C MET A 352 13.41 -10.52 -21.68
N LEU A 353 13.14 -11.83 -21.63
CA LEU A 353 13.89 -12.87 -22.33
C LEU A 353 12.91 -13.54 -23.28
N GLY A 354 12.78 -12.98 -24.48
CA GLY A 354 12.15 -13.58 -25.64
C GLY A 354 13.21 -14.04 -26.61
#